data_AF-A0A410PXD0-F1
#
_entry.id   AF-A0A410PXD0-F1
#
_cell.length_a   1.000
_cell.length_b   1.000
_cell.length_c   1.000
_cell.angle_alpha   90.00
_cell.angle_beta   90.00
_cell.angle_gamma   90.00
#
_symmetry.space_group_name_H-M   'P 1'
#
loop_
_entity.id
_entity.type
_entity.pdbx_description
1 polymer ?
#
loop_
_entity_poly.entity_id
_entity_poly.type
_entity_poly.pdbx_seq_one_letter_code
_entity_poly.pdbx_strand_id
1 'polypeptide(L)'
;MTFLEGTIAGTQAVFVVSGVCKVNAALAAQMMIDMYEVRFLINSGTAGGMARHVGLLDTAVSTEICYHDVNPVNLVELYPFMAAETPYFKADEKLLQAARIAEGHPFTQNSFWTDGHR
;
A
#
# COMPACT_ATOMS: atom_id res chain seq x y z
N MET A 1 -19.54 4.25 4.49
CA MET A 1 -18.68 4.60 3.34
C MET A 1 -19.52 4.50 2.08
N THR A 2 -19.29 5.36 1.10
CA THR A 2 -20.00 5.32 -0.19
C THR A 2 -19.05 4.77 -1.25
N PHE A 3 -19.48 3.72 -1.94
CA PHE A 3 -18.73 3.09 -3.03
C PHE A 3 -19.29 3.57 -4.36
N LEU A 4 -18.39 3.86 -5.30
CA LEU A 4 -18.73 4.31 -6.65
C LEU A 4 -18.15 3.31 -7.65
N GLU A 5 -19.02 2.64 -8.38
CA GLU A 5 -18.63 1.75 -9.48
C GLU A 5 -18.50 2.55 -10.77
N GLY A 6 -17.55 2.17 -11.62
CA GLY A 6 -17.34 2.80 -12.91
C GLY A 6 -16.26 2.12 -13.71
N THR A 7 -15.79 2.81 -14.74
CA THR A 7 -14.79 2.27 -15.68
C THR A 7 -13.66 3.27 -15.85
N ILE A 8 -12.41 2.81 -15.69
CA ILE A 8 -11.19 3.57 -16.01
C ILE A 8 -10.52 2.90 -17.20
N ALA A 9 -10.33 3.62 -18.31
CA ALA A 9 -9.63 3.11 -19.49
C ALA A 9 -10.13 1.71 -19.95
N GLY A 10 -11.44 1.47 -19.86
CA GLY A 10 -12.07 0.18 -20.21
C GLY A 10 -12.04 -0.89 -19.12
N THR A 11 -11.41 -0.63 -17.97
CA THR A 11 -11.34 -1.56 -16.82
C THR A 11 -12.37 -1.17 -15.76
N GLN A 12 -13.16 -2.15 -15.30
CA GLN A 12 -14.11 -1.97 -14.20
C GLN A 12 -13.37 -1.62 -12.91
N ALA A 13 -13.84 -0.60 -12.20
CA ALA A 13 -13.23 -0.09 -10.99
C ALA A 13 -14.30 0.30 -9.98
N VAL A 14 -13.96 0.15 -8.71
CA VAL A 14 -14.75 0.63 -7.58
C VAL A 14 -13.90 1.61 -6.80
N PHE A 15 -14.47 2.76 -6.45
CA PHE A 15 -13.82 3.81 -5.67
C PHE A 15 -14.50 4.00 -4.34
N VAL A 16 -13.71 4.24 -3.31
CA VAL A 16 -14.20 4.57 -1.97
C VAL A 16 -13.24 5.52 -1.30
N VAL A 17 -13.79 6.54 -0.64
CA VAL A 17 -13.05 7.32 0.35
C VAL A 17 -13.26 6.63 1.70
N SER A 18 -12.25 5.90 2.17
CA SER A 18 -12.30 5.14 3.42
C SER A 18 -12.43 6.06 4.64
N GLY A 19 -11.90 7.27 4.58
CA GLY A 19 -11.75 8.17 5.72
C GLY A 19 -10.38 8.00 6.38
N VAL A 20 -10.23 8.48 7.61
CA VAL A 20 -8.94 8.52 8.30
C VAL A 20 -8.77 7.28 9.19
N CYS A 21 -7.52 6.85 9.37
CA CYS A 21 -7.07 5.75 10.24
C CYS A 21 -7.22 4.32 9.67
N LYS A 22 -6.43 3.42 10.28
CA LYS A 22 -6.25 2.02 9.87
C LYS A 22 -7.54 1.19 9.88
N VAL A 23 -8.41 1.39 10.88
CA VAL A 23 -9.69 0.65 10.99
C VAL A 23 -10.61 0.95 9.80
N ASN A 24 -10.72 2.22 9.42
CA ASN A 24 -11.53 2.64 8.28
C ASN A 24 -10.97 2.11 6.96
N ALA A 25 -9.66 2.19 6.76
CA ALA A 25 -9.00 1.62 5.60
C ALA A 25 -9.21 0.10 5.48
N ALA A 26 -9.07 -0.63 6.60
CA ALA A 26 -9.31 -2.07 6.64
C ALA A 26 -10.77 -2.43 6.33
N LEU A 27 -11.73 -1.70 6.89
CA LEU A 27 -13.15 -1.92 6.64
C LEU A 27 -13.51 -1.65 5.16
N ALA A 28 -12.96 -0.58 4.57
CA ALA A 28 -13.15 -0.27 3.15
C ALA A 28 -12.58 -1.38 2.27
N ALA A 29 -11.34 -1.81 2.52
CA ALA A 29 -10.69 -2.88 1.78
C ALA A 29 -11.49 -4.20 1.86
N GLN A 30 -11.94 -4.57 3.05
CA GLN A 30 -12.77 -5.77 3.25
C GLN A 30 -14.07 -5.71 2.43
N MET A 31 -14.79 -4.58 2.46
CA MET A 31 -16.01 -4.41 1.67
C MET A 31 -15.75 -4.46 0.17
N MET A 32 -14.65 -3.87 -0.32
CA MET A 32 -14.27 -3.98 -1.74
C MET A 32 -14.02 -5.43 -2.15
N ILE A 33 -13.38 -6.22 -1.28
CA ILE A 33 -13.10 -7.64 -1.55
C ILE A 33 -14.40 -8.46 -1.52
N ASP A 34 -15.19 -8.36 -0.46
CA ASP A 34 -16.33 -9.26 -0.23
C ASP A 34 -17.55 -8.92 -1.09
N MET A 35 -17.81 -7.62 -1.31
CA MET A 35 -19.06 -7.17 -1.95
C MET A 35 -18.88 -6.85 -3.43
N TYR A 36 -17.68 -6.46 -3.84
CA TYR A 36 -17.38 -6.05 -5.21
C TYR A 36 -16.38 -6.97 -5.90
N GLU A 37 -15.90 -8.00 -5.19
CA GLU A 37 -15.01 -9.05 -5.72
C GLU A 37 -13.79 -8.49 -6.46
N VAL A 38 -13.24 -7.38 -5.96
CA VAL A 38 -12.09 -6.73 -6.60
C VAL A 38 -10.89 -7.68 -6.60
N ARG A 39 -10.19 -7.72 -7.73
CA ARG A 39 -9.03 -8.62 -7.91
C ARG A 39 -7.71 -8.02 -7.41
N PHE A 40 -7.68 -6.70 -7.25
CA PHE A 40 -6.54 -5.96 -6.71
C PHE A 40 -7.05 -4.65 -6.10
N LEU A 41 -6.29 -4.14 -5.14
CA LEU A 41 -6.58 -2.90 -4.41
C LEU A 41 -5.43 -1.93 -4.60
N ILE A 42 -5.76 -0.67 -4.91
CA ILE A 42 -4.80 0.43 -4.96
C ILE A 42 -5.23 1.45 -3.91
N ASN A 43 -4.35 1.69 -2.93
CA ASN A 43 -4.53 2.78 -1.99
C ASN A 43 -3.76 4.01 -2.51
N SER A 44 -4.46 5.14 -2.65
CA SER A 44 -3.88 6.42 -3.06
C SER A 44 -4.25 7.49 -2.06
N GLY A 45 -3.31 8.41 -1.81
CA GLY A 45 -3.49 9.51 -0.88
C GLY A 45 -2.21 10.30 -0.69
N THR A 46 -2.21 11.18 0.29
CA THR A 46 -1.04 11.99 0.65
C THR A 46 -0.28 11.35 1.81
N ALA A 47 1.05 11.43 1.79
CA ALA A 47 1.91 10.94 2.85
C ALA A 47 2.98 11.98 3.23
N GLY A 48 3.50 11.88 4.45
CA GLY A 48 4.66 12.67 4.87
C GLY A 48 5.97 12.02 4.42
N GLY A 49 6.79 12.75 3.68
CA GLY A 49 8.12 12.30 3.27
C GLY A 49 9.11 12.32 4.43
N MET A 50 9.81 11.21 4.67
CA MET A 50 10.89 11.12 5.67
C MET A 50 12.28 11.24 5.06
N ALA A 51 12.44 10.91 3.77
CA ALA A 51 13.71 10.97 3.08
C ALA A 51 14.05 12.41 2.69
N ARG A 52 15.32 12.82 2.88
CA ARG A 52 15.78 14.20 2.65
C ARG A 52 15.60 14.73 1.23
N HIS A 53 15.45 13.83 0.26
CA HIS A 53 15.32 14.16 -1.16
C HIS A 53 13.87 14.13 -1.65
N VAL A 54 12.89 13.76 -0.80
CA VAL A 54 11.47 13.78 -1.16
C VAL A 54 10.95 15.20 -0.98
N GLY A 55 10.57 15.81 -2.10
CA GLY A 55 9.99 17.14 -2.19
C GLY A 55 8.47 17.15 -2.03
N LEU A 56 7.93 18.36 -2.00
CA LEU A 56 6.48 18.57 -2.05
C LEU A 56 5.96 18.16 -3.44
N LEU A 57 4.86 17.40 -3.47
CA LEU A 57 4.20 16.86 -4.67
C LEU A 57 4.93 15.69 -5.37
N ASP A 58 6.01 15.17 -4.77
CA ASP A 58 6.62 13.94 -5.28
C ASP A 58 5.67 12.74 -5.08
N THR A 59 5.65 11.84 -6.08
CA THR A 59 4.90 10.59 -6.00
C THR A 59 5.77 9.49 -5.40
N ALA A 60 5.28 8.86 -4.34
CA ALA A 60 5.93 7.69 -3.75
C ALA A 60 5.08 6.44 -4.00
N VAL A 61 5.73 5.36 -4.42
CA VAL A 61 5.11 4.04 -4.59
C VAL A 61 5.73 3.09 -3.58
N SER A 62 4.92 2.55 -2.68
CA SER A 62 5.39 1.62 -1.65
C SER A 62 5.71 0.26 -2.26
N THR A 63 6.95 -0.21 -2.10
CA THR A 63 7.33 -1.61 -2.39
C THR A 63 6.89 -2.56 -1.28
N GLU A 64 6.86 -2.06 -0.06
CA GLU A 64 6.37 -2.74 1.13
C GLU A 64 5.85 -1.72 2.15
N ILE A 65 4.99 -2.17 3.06
CA ILE A 65 4.45 -1.35 4.14
C ILE A 65 4.53 -2.08 5.48
N CYS A 66 4.72 -1.33 6.55
CA CYS A 66 4.63 -1.83 7.93
C CYS A 66 3.86 -0.84 8.81
N TYR A 67 3.51 -1.31 10.01
CA TYR A 67 3.00 -0.45 11.07
C TYR A 67 4.16 0.06 11.91
N HIS A 68 4.34 1.38 11.96
CA HIS A 68 5.36 2.00 12.80
C HIS A 68 4.97 2.05 14.29
N ASP A 69 3.68 1.87 14.59
CA ASP A 69 3.08 2.02 15.91
C ASP A 69 2.53 0.70 16.49
N VAL A 70 2.81 -0.42 15.85
CA VAL A 70 2.43 -1.77 16.32
C VAL A 70 3.70 -2.54 16.67
N ASN A 71 3.69 -3.23 17.81
CA ASN A 71 4.78 -4.14 18.17
C ASN A 71 4.89 -5.25 17.10
N PRO A 72 6.03 -5.38 16.39
CA PRO A 72 6.18 -6.38 15.33
C PRO A 72 5.93 -7.82 15.80
N VAL A 73 6.20 -8.13 17.07
CA VAL A 73 5.91 -9.45 17.67
C VAL A 73 4.44 -9.81 17.53
N ASN A 74 3.52 -8.84 17.65
CA ASN A 74 2.09 -9.08 17.47
C ASN A 74 1.75 -9.54 16.05
N LEU A 75 2.45 -9.05 15.03
CA LEU A 75 2.21 -9.45 13.64
C LEU A 75 2.74 -10.86 13.35
N VAL A 76 3.71 -11.34 14.14
CA VAL A 76 4.32 -12.67 14.02
C VAL A 76 3.53 -13.71 14.81
N GLU A 77 3.18 -13.40 16.06
CA GLU A 77 2.54 -14.35 16.99
C GLU A 77 1.02 -14.38 16.89
N LEU A 78 0.39 -13.32 16.36
CA LEU A 78 -1.05 -13.24 16.14
C LEU A 78 -1.33 -13.10 14.64
N TYR A 79 -2.60 -13.31 14.26
CA TYR A 79 -3.04 -13.06 12.88
C TYR A 79 -2.53 -11.68 12.40
N PRO A 80 -1.87 -11.60 11.23
CA PRO A 80 -1.84 -12.58 10.14
C PRO A 80 -0.70 -13.63 10.18
N PHE A 81 0.03 -13.78 11.29
CA PHE A 81 1.12 -14.74 11.48
C PHE A 81 2.25 -14.58 10.47
N MET A 82 2.79 -13.37 10.39
CA MET A 82 3.88 -13.02 9.47
C MET A 82 5.19 -13.71 9.83
N ALA A 83 6.07 -13.86 8.84
CA ALA A 83 7.44 -14.29 9.07
C ALA A 83 8.19 -13.24 9.92
N ALA A 84 8.86 -13.70 10.98
CA ALA A 84 9.59 -12.82 11.90
C ALA A 84 10.69 -11.99 11.22
N GLU A 85 11.31 -12.54 10.18
CA GLU A 85 12.36 -11.89 9.40
C GLU A 85 11.81 -10.77 8.50
N THR A 86 10.53 -10.86 8.11
CA THR A 86 9.89 -9.95 7.16
C THR A 86 8.45 -9.62 7.56
N PRO A 87 8.23 -8.90 8.68
CA PRO A 87 6.89 -8.49 9.13
C PRO A 87 6.37 -7.28 8.32
N TYR A 88 6.49 -7.36 6.99
CA TYR A 88 6.13 -6.32 6.03
C TYR A 88 5.10 -6.87 5.04
N PHE A 89 4.09 -6.06 4.71
CA PHE A 89 3.17 -6.38 3.62
C PHE A 89 3.81 -5.93 2.31
N LYS A 90 4.22 -6.90 1.48
CA LYS A 90 4.81 -6.63 0.17
C LYS A 90 3.76 -6.21 -0.84
N ALA A 91 4.08 -5.23 -1.68
CA ALA A 91 3.25 -4.87 -2.82
C ALA A 91 3.34 -5.94 -3.92
N ASP A 92 2.29 -6.04 -4.73
CA ASP A 92 2.26 -6.95 -5.88
C ASP A 92 3.22 -6.48 -6.99
N GLU A 93 4.06 -7.38 -7.49
CA GLU A 93 5.09 -7.06 -8.48
C GLU A 93 4.51 -6.57 -9.82
N LYS A 94 3.32 -7.06 -10.22
CA LYS A 94 2.68 -6.61 -11.48
C LYS A 94 2.15 -5.19 -11.32
N LEU A 95 1.59 -4.86 -10.15
CA LEU A 95 1.14 -3.49 -9.85
C LEU A 95 2.33 -2.53 -9.75
N LEU A 96 3.43 -2.95 -9.12
CA LEU A 96 4.66 -2.16 -9.09
C LEU A 96 5.18 -1.89 -10.50
N GLN A 97 5.21 -2.92 -11.36
CA GLN A 97 5.65 -2.75 -12.75
C GLN A 97 4.74 -1.81 -13.54
N ALA A 98 3.43 -1.94 -13.38
CA ALA A 98 2.45 -1.05 -14.01
C ALA A 98 2.62 0.39 -13.56
N ALA A 99 2.86 0.61 -12.27
CA ALA A 99 3.12 1.94 -11.73
C ALA A 99 4.40 2.55 -12.33
N ARG A 100 5.48 1.76 -12.53
CA ARG A 100 6.74 2.29 -13.13
C ARG A 100 6.50 2.79 -14.54
N ILE A 101 5.72 2.04 -15.32
CA ILE A 101 5.38 2.38 -16.70
C ILE A 101 4.56 3.68 -16.73
N ALA A 102 3.63 3.85 -15.80
CA ALA A 102 2.75 5.01 -15.74
C ALA A 102 3.48 6.31 -15.36
N GLU A 103 4.52 6.25 -14.52
CA GLU A 103 5.26 7.43 -14.06
C GLU A 103 6.26 7.95 -15.13
N GLY A 104 6.62 7.12 -16.11
CA GLY A 104 7.49 7.53 -17.22
C GLY A 104 8.97 7.75 -16.84
N HIS A 105 9.33 7.59 -15.57
CA HIS A 105 10.70 7.53 -15.07
C HIS A 105 10.94 6.21 -14.31
N PRO A 106 12.20 5.74 -14.19
CA PRO A 106 12.50 4.64 -13.28
C PRO A 106 12.28 5.11 -11.84
N PHE A 107 11.36 4.48 -11.11
CA PHE A 107 11.19 4.76 -9.69
C PHE A 107 12.53 4.77 -8.96
N THR A 108 12.80 5.85 -8.24
CA THR A 108 13.91 5.97 -7.31
C THR A 108 13.65 5.07 -6.08
N GLN A 109 14.00 3.80 -6.27
CA GLN A 109 14.45 2.77 -5.31
C GLN A 109 13.47 1.88 -4.52
N ASN A 110 13.89 0.60 -4.47
CA ASN A 110 13.66 -0.40 -3.43
C ASN A 110 14.13 0.14 -2.05
N SER A 111 13.35 -0.04 -0.99
CA SER A 111 13.91 0.00 0.37
C SER A 111 13.30 -1.06 1.29
N PHE A 112 13.71 -2.31 1.05
CA PHE A 112 14.07 -3.25 2.12
C PHE A 112 15.41 -2.79 2.70
N TRP A 113 15.57 -2.63 4.02
CA TRP A 113 16.92 -2.65 4.63
C TRP A 113 16.96 -3.30 6.01
N THR A 114 17.51 -4.52 6.03
CA THR A 114 18.24 -5.14 7.15
C THR A 114 19.75 -4.96 6.96
N ASP A 115 20.42 -4.67 8.08
CA ASP A 115 21.84 -4.86 8.42
C ASP A 115 22.89 -3.76 8.15
N GLY A 116 23.74 -3.58 9.18
CA GLY A 116 25.17 -3.42 9.01
C GLY A 116 25.71 -1.99 8.91
N HIS A 117 26.25 -1.50 10.04
CA HIS A 117 27.17 -0.36 10.17
C HIS A 117 26.51 1.04 10.18
N ARG A 118 26.06 1.48 11.36
CA ARG A 118 26.86 2.19 12.37
C ARG A 118 26.10 2.29 13.69
#